data_AF-A0AA95GMN9-F1
#
_entry.id   AF-A0AA95GMN9-F1
#
_cell.length_a   1.000
_cell.length_b   1.000
_cell.length_c   1.000
_cell.angle_alpha   90.00
_cell.angle_beta   90.00
_cell.angle_gamma   90.00
#
_symmetry.space_group_name_H-M   'P 1'
#
loop_
_entity.id
_entity.type
_entity.pdbx_description
1 polymer ?
#
loop_
_entity_poly.entity_id
_entity_poly.type
_entity_poly.pdbx_seq_one_letter_code
_entity_poly.pdbx_strand_id
1 'polypeptide(L)'
;MSVWDVFSRLNRMQISIGDYGKTGTIYGNGKNQIIISVKVVIIGLDNRLLIIPDDELFKAIHLVHYKEGKRLNRKGNNSNYKPWIYTDKNFGYVTPGGVFSPAYIVNAEVNNYENEQVVTFYLYATEPSDSIQISAGIDIPGVGDFNTSEKGTLTRNGPKGETGSVFKQPDFISVNAKEPIDYSRPDAVELKVVDFIDYPINDIKIKKIGGLNDVAYFNGISKQEKFSISSASHYFTAINIIRSNKITDLNTVKFYDDVHPDMIVGLGGKSFSSYFVFVHREKYGLMPGSCIYGLDVSTNNVYKYEIDLYDNRHFYNEQKHKSTIDIDICQHNMPLSNVGKFNWNNKNEEIKAEVTDYCGNSGIITIEFNYENPSKDIFIVNGK
;
A
#
# COMPACT_ATOMS: atom_id res chain seq x y z
N MET A 1 -12.24 -5.29 -48.20
CA MET A 1 -11.81 -6.69 -48.03
C MET A 1 -11.20 -6.76 -46.65
N SER A 2 -11.73 -7.63 -45.80
CA SER A 2 -11.27 -7.84 -44.44
C SER A 2 -9.94 -8.60 -44.45
N VAL A 3 -9.04 -8.34 -43.49
CA VAL A 3 -7.79 -9.14 -43.37
C VAL A 3 -8.11 -10.63 -43.13
N TRP A 4 -9.27 -10.92 -42.55
CA TRP A 4 -9.75 -12.27 -42.29
C TRP A 4 -10.23 -13.01 -43.54
N ASP A 5 -10.49 -12.30 -44.66
CA ASP A 5 -10.95 -12.91 -45.92
C ASP A 5 -9.90 -13.87 -46.52
N VAL A 6 -8.62 -13.69 -46.16
CA VAL A 6 -7.50 -14.55 -46.58
C VAL A 6 -7.09 -15.56 -45.52
N PHE A 7 -7.90 -15.79 -44.48
CA PHE A 7 -7.66 -16.84 -43.49
C PHE A 7 -7.62 -18.24 -44.13
N SER A 8 -6.56 -18.99 -43.85
CA SER A 8 -6.48 -20.42 -44.16
C SER A 8 -6.73 -21.27 -42.93
N ARG A 9 -5.95 -21.09 -41.86
CA ARG A 9 -6.08 -21.87 -40.62
C ARG A 9 -5.45 -21.16 -39.42
N LEU A 10 -5.98 -21.43 -38.23
CA LEU A 10 -5.34 -21.19 -36.96
C LEU A 10 -4.35 -22.33 -36.69
N ASN A 11 -3.06 -22.02 -36.68
CA ASN A 11 -2.01 -23.02 -36.53
C ASN A 11 -1.65 -23.28 -35.06
N ARG A 12 -1.67 -22.23 -34.23
CA ARG A 12 -1.32 -22.32 -32.80
C ARG A 12 -2.04 -21.24 -32.01
N MET A 13 -2.49 -21.59 -30.82
CA MET A 13 -2.91 -20.65 -29.79
C MET A 13 -2.43 -21.15 -28.43
N GLN A 14 -1.80 -20.28 -27.64
CA GLN A 14 -1.25 -20.62 -26.32
C GLN A 14 -1.44 -19.48 -25.34
N ILE A 15 -1.58 -19.84 -24.07
CA ILE A 15 -1.78 -18.89 -22.97
C ILE A 15 -0.68 -19.04 -21.92
N SER A 16 -0.13 -17.93 -21.45
CA SER A 16 0.86 -17.89 -20.38
C SER A 16 0.62 -16.71 -19.45
N ILE A 17 1.22 -16.79 -18.26
CA ILE A 17 1.41 -15.67 -17.34
C ILE A 17 2.76 -15.04 -17.67
N GLY A 18 2.77 -13.77 -18.05
CA GLY A 18 3.98 -13.13 -18.61
C GLY A 18 4.53 -13.95 -19.78
N ASP A 19 5.84 -14.16 -19.82
CA ASP A 19 6.47 -14.83 -20.95
C ASP A 19 6.26 -16.36 -20.96
N TYR A 20 6.21 -17.01 -19.79
CA TYR A 20 6.19 -18.48 -19.71
C TYR A 20 5.48 -19.09 -18.48
N GLY A 21 4.95 -18.28 -17.56
CA GLY A 21 4.31 -18.76 -16.35
C GLY A 21 3.01 -19.55 -16.63
N LYS A 22 2.72 -20.55 -15.79
CA LYS A 22 1.46 -21.31 -15.85
C LYS A 22 0.63 -21.23 -14.58
N THR A 23 1.23 -20.74 -13.50
CA THR A 23 0.55 -20.52 -12.22
C THR A 23 0.77 -19.10 -11.74
N GLY A 24 -0.25 -18.52 -11.14
CA GLY A 24 -0.25 -17.15 -10.67
C GLY A 24 -1.01 -17.00 -9.36
N THR A 25 -0.60 -16.03 -8.56
CA THR A 25 -1.32 -15.62 -7.36
C THR A 25 -1.48 -14.11 -7.41
N ILE A 26 -2.65 -13.63 -7.03
CA ILE A 26 -2.94 -12.21 -6.84
C ILE A 26 -3.70 -12.02 -5.51
N TYR A 27 -3.87 -10.78 -5.08
CA TYR A 27 -4.85 -10.43 -4.05
C TYR A 27 -6.22 -10.16 -4.66
N GLY A 28 -7.28 -10.66 -4.02
CA GLY A 28 -8.67 -10.39 -4.39
C GLY A 28 -9.14 -8.99 -3.99
N ASN A 29 -8.37 -7.95 -4.29
CA ASN A 29 -8.61 -6.56 -3.86
C ASN A 29 -9.10 -5.64 -4.99
N GLY A 30 -9.35 -6.20 -6.19
CA GLY A 30 -9.80 -5.46 -7.37
C GLY A 30 -8.72 -4.61 -8.06
N LYS A 31 -7.50 -4.58 -7.52
CA LYS A 31 -6.40 -3.72 -7.97
C LYS A 31 -5.19 -4.55 -8.44
N ASN A 32 -4.85 -5.59 -7.70
CA ASN A 32 -3.73 -6.46 -8.01
C ASN A 32 -3.99 -7.25 -9.30
N GLN A 33 -3.03 -7.24 -10.21
CA GLN A 33 -3.19 -7.81 -11.55
C GLN A 33 -2.05 -8.75 -11.89
N ILE A 34 -2.36 -9.72 -12.76
CA ILE A 34 -1.39 -10.58 -13.41
C ILE A 34 -1.46 -10.41 -14.92
N ILE A 35 -0.29 -10.39 -15.55
CA ILE A 35 -0.12 -10.26 -17.00
C ILE A 35 -0.42 -11.61 -17.65
N ILE A 36 -1.37 -11.65 -18.57
CA ILE A 36 -1.72 -12.81 -19.36
C ILE A 36 -1.30 -12.56 -20.81
N SER A 37 -0.48 -13.45 -21.37
CA SER A 37 -0.04 -13.38 -22.75
C SER A 37 -0.73 -14.49 -23.55
N VAL A 38 -1.32 -14.14 -24.68
CA VAL A 38 -1.93 -15.07 -25.62
C VAL A 38 -1.14 -15.03 -26.92
N LYS A 39 -0.42 -16.11 -27.22
CA LYS A 39 0.35 -16.26 -28.45
C LYS A 39 -0.52 -16.91 -29.52
N VAL A 40 -0.56 -16.32 -30.71
CA VAL A 40 -1.31 -16.86 -31.86
C VAL A 40 -0.46 -16.92 -33.12
N VAL A 41 -0.68 -17.97 -33.90
CA VAL A 41 -0.10 -18.16 -35.23
C VAL A 41 -1.23 -18.46 -36.20
N ILE A 42 -1.52 -17.51 -37.08
CA ILE A 42 -2.60 -17.59 -38.07
C ILE A 42 -1.95 -17.68 -39.46
N ILE A 43 -2.40 -18.63 -40.27
CA ILE A 43 -1.85 -18.86 -41.61
C ILE A 43 -2.85 -18.38 -42.66
N GLY A 44 -2.35 -17.62 -43.63
CA GLY A 44 -3.11 -17.11 -44.77
C GLY A 44 -3.24 -18.13 -45.91
N LEU A 45 -4.06 -17.83 -46.91
CA LEU A 45 -4.25 -18.68 -48.11
C LEU A 45 -2.97 -18.90 -48.93
N ASP A 46 -1.99 -18.01 -48.81
CA ASP A 46 -0.64 -18.14 -49.39
C ASP A 46 0.30 -19.05 -48.58
N ASN A 47 -0.21 -19.68 -47.52
CA ASN A 47 0.51 -20.51 -46.57
C ASN A 47 1.65 -19.77 -45.83
N ARG A 48 1.54 -18.44 -45.69
CA ARG A 48 2.42 -17.62 -44.85
C ARG A 48 1.71 -17.16 -43.58
N LEU A 49 2.47 -16.62 -42.63
CA LEU A 49 1.92 -15.97 -41.45
C LEU A 49 1.03 -14.80 -41.87
N LEU A 50 -0.22 -14.84 -41.45
CA LEU A 50 -1.18 -13.76 -41.65
C LEU A 50 -1.04 -12.79 -40.47
N ILE A 51 -0.50 -11.61 -40.74
CA ILE A 51 -0.36 -10.53 -39.74
C ILE A 51 -1.69 -9.79 -39.66
N ILE A 52 -2.38 -9.94 -38.53
CA ILE A 52 -3.63 -9.24 -38.23
C ILE A 52 -3.31 -7.87 -37.61
N PRO A 53 -3.97 -6.77 -38.01
CA PRO A 53 -3.84 -5.49 -37.34
C PRO A 53 -4.12 -5.58 -35.84
N ASP A 54 -3.33 -4.89 -35.03
CA ASP A 54 -3.33 -5.02 -33.58
C ASP A 54 -4.73 -4.79 -32.97
N ASP A 55 -5.48 -3.79 -33.43
CA ASP A 55 -6.81 -3.48 -32.89
C ASP A 55 -7.87 -4.53 -33.26
N GLU A 56 -7.74 -5.15 -34.43
CA GLU A 56 -8.60 -6.26 -34.85
C GLU A 56 -8.29 -7.52 -34.06
N LEU A 57 -7.01 -7.86 -33.92
CA LEU A 57 -6.58 -9.03 -33.17
C LEU A 57 -6.98 -8.90 -31.70
N PHE A 58 -6.80 -7.72 -31.11
CA PHE A 58 -7.19 -7.44 -29.73
C PHE A 58 -8.70 -7.58 -29.47
N LYS A 59 -9.54 -7.29 -30.47
CA LYS A 59 -11.00 -7.49 -30.39
C LYS A 59 -11.39 -8.96 -30.55
N ALA A 60 -10.64 -9.72 -31.36
CA ALA A 60 -10.90 -11.13 -31.63
C ALA A 60 -10.50 -12.04 -30.47
N ILE A 61 -9.37 -11.75 -29.80
CA ILE A 61 -8.88 -12.55 -28.67
C ILE A 61 -9.67 -12.26 -27.39
N HIS A 62 -9.96 -13.32 -26.64
CA HIS A 62 -10.62 -13.25 -25.34
C HIS A 62 -10.15 -14.38 -24.41
N LEU A 63 -10.47 -14.28 -23.12
CA LEU A 63 -10.19 -15.34 -22.14
C LEU A 63 -11.44 -16.16 -21.85
N VAL A 64 -11.27 -17.47 -21.62
CA VAL A 64 -12.35 -18.41 -21.33
C VAL A 64 -12.05 -19.28 -20.10
N HIS A 65 -13.09 -19.78 -19.44
CA HIS A 65 -12.97 -20.79 -18.39
C HIS A 65 -12.57 -22.15 -19.00
N TYR A 66 -11.48 -22.76 -18.53
CA TYR A 66 -10.89 -23.96 -19.17
C TYR A 66 -11.85 -25.15 -19.27
N LYS A 67 -12.64 -25.43 -18.23
CA LYS A 67 -13.54 -26.61 -18.21
C LYS A 67 -14.80 -26.40 -19.05
N GLU A 68 -15.33 -25.18 -19.09
CA GLU A 68 -16.61 -24.88 -19.72
C GLU A 68 -16.48 -24.29 -21.13
N GLY A 69 -15.32 -23.73 -21.47
CA GLY A 69 -15.11 -23.00 -22.72
C GLY A 69 -15.87 -21.67 -22.83
N LYS A 70 -16.52 -21.21 -21.77
CA LYS A 70 -17.28 -19.95 -21.76
C LYS A 70 -16.37 -18.76 -21.47
N ARG A 71 -16.67 -17.62 -22.10
CA ARG A 71 -15.92 -16.35 -21.95
C ARG A 71 -15.93 -15.87 -20.49
N LEU A 72 -14.76 -15.42 -20.01
CA LEU A 72 -14.62 -14.75 -18.71
C LEU A 72 -15.10 -13.30 -18.78
N ASN A 73 -15.22 -12.66 -17.61
CA ASN A 73 -15.63 -11.27 -17.51
C ASN A 73 -14.54 -10.35 -18.07
N ARG A 74 -14.90 -9.52 -19.06
CA ARG A 74 -14.10 -8.37 -19.48
C ARG A 74 -14.61 -7.12 -18.75
N LYS A 75 -13.71 -6.27 -18.26
CA LYS A 75 -14.09 -5.02 -17.58
C LYS A 75 -15.07 -4.22 -18.43
N GLY A 76 -16.21 -3.84 -17.85
CA GLY A 76 -17.31 -3.14 -18.54
C GLY A 76 -18.43 -4.05 -19.07
N ASN A 77 -18.23 -5.37 -19.07
CA ASN A 77 -19.26 -6.35 -19.46
C ASN A 77 -19.66 -7.21 -18.26
N ASN A 78 -20.96 -7.45 -18.08
CA ASN A 78 -21.48 -8.36 -17.05
C ASN A 78 -21.50 -9.81 -17.57
N SER A 79 -20.77 -10.71 -16.90
CA SER A 79 -20.85 -12.16 -17.09
C SER A 79 -20.75 -12.89 -15.74
N ASN A 80 -20.86 -14.22 -15.78
CA ASN A 80 -21.12 -15.07 -14.60
C ASN A 80 -19.86 -15.52 -13.83
N TYR A 81 -18.65 -15.15 -14.26
CA TYR A 81 -17.39 -15.65 -13.68
C TYR A 81 -16.78 -14.70 -12.63
N LYS A 82 -17.61 -14.13 -11.75
CA LYS A 82 -17.07 -13.40 -10.60
C LYS A 82 -16.23 -14.35 -9.73
N PRO A 83 -15.13 -13.89 -9.11
CA PRO A 83 -14.63 -12.51 -9.10
C PRO A 83 -13.68 -12.13 -10.25
N TRP A 84 -13.43 -13.04 -11.19
CA TRP A 84 -12.37 -12.91 -12.19
C TRP A 84 -12.74 -11.96 -13.31
N ILE A 85 -11.94 -10.92 -13.53
CA ILE A 85 -12.15 -9.92 -14.56
C ILE A 85 -10.82 -9.64 -15.27
N TYR A 86 -10.83 -9.62 -16.60
CA TYR A 86 -9.69 -9.17 -17.38
C TYR A 86 -9.94 -7.83 -18.08
N THR A 87 -8.87 -7.08 -18.32
CA THR A 87 -8.90 -5.74 -18.91
C THR A 87 -7.65 -5.52 -19.77
N ASP A 88 -7.73 -4.47 -20.57
CA ASP A 88 -6.65 -3.91 -21.39
C ASP A 88 -5.77 -2.89 -20.65
N LYS A 89 -6.10 -2.55 -19.40
CA LYS A 89 -5.42 -1.52 -18.61
C LYS A 89 -4.60 -2.12 -17.49
N ASN A 90 -3.34 -1.70 -17.43
CA ASN A 90 -2.46 -1.96 -16.30
C ASN A 90 -2.75 -0.95 -15.17
N PHE A 91 -3.03 -1.44 -13.98
CA PHE A 91 -3.28 -0.62 -12.79
C PHE A 91 -2.00 -0.27 -12.03
N GLY A 92 -0.85 -0.83 -12.40
CA GLY A 92 0.46 -0.48 -11.86
C GLY A 92 0.83 -1.17 -10.54
N TYR A 93 0.15 -2.25 -10.17
CA TYR A 93 0.40 -3.01 -8.94
C TYR A 93 1.22 -4.29 -9.21
N VAL A 94 2.09 -4.66 -8.28
CA VAL A 94 2.97 -5.85 -8.40
C VAL A 94 2.28 -7.08 -7.83
N THR A 95 2.52 -8.26 -8.41
CA THR A 95 2.04 -9.54 -7.89
C THR A 95 2.70 -9.91 -6.54
N PRO A 96 2.03 -10.69 -5.67
CA PRO A 96 2.59 -11.17 -4.41
C PRO A 96 3.86 -11.99 -4.65
N GLY A 97 4.93 -11.69 -3.92
CA GLY A 97 6.24 -12.33 -4.11
C GLY A 97 7.14 -11.65 -5.15
N GLY A 98 6.72 -10.53 -5.75
CA GLY A 98 7.60 -9.62 -6.51
C GLY A 98 8.12 -10.14 -7.84
N VAL A 99 7.65 -11.30 -8.32
CA VAL A 99 8.32 -11.99 -9.43
C VAL A 99 8.05 -11.33 -10.79
N PHE A 100 6.95 -10.60 -10.97
CA PHE A 100 6.70 -9.90 -12.24
C PHE A 100 5.89 -8.61 -12.05
N SER A 101 6.54 -7.47 -12.22
CA SER A 101 5.92 -6.29 -12.83
C SER A 101 6.99 -5.54 -13.62
N PRO A 102 6.82 -5.29 -14.93
CA PRO A 102 7.71 -4.38 -15.65
C PRO A 102 7.66 -3.03 -14.94
N ALA A 103 8.81 -2.40 -14.74
CA ALA A 103 8.93 -1.06 -14.15
C ALA A 103 8.22 0.07 -14.97
N TYR A 104 7.39 -0.29 -15.95
CA TYR A 104 6.73 0.59 -16.88
C TYR A 104 5.24 0.21 -16.99
N ILE A 105 4.37 1.20 -16.77
CA ILE A 105 2.93 1.10 -17.02
C ILE A 105 2.73 1.05 -18.54
N VAL A 106 2.89 -0.12 -19.14
CA VAL A 106 2.47 -0.38 -20.52
C VAL A 106 1.05 -0.91 -20.46
N ASN A 107 0.17 -0.43 -21.35
CA ASN A 107 -1.18 -0.99 -21.51
C ASN A 107 -1.10 -2.33 -22.25
N ALA A 108 -2.23 -3.01 -22.41
CA ALA A 108 -2.32 -4.15 -23.28
C ALA A 108 -1.81 -3.77 -24.68
N GLU A 109 -0.96 -4.63 -25.23
CA GLU A 109 -0.31 -4.44 -26.51
C GLU A 109 -0.36 -5.72 -27.33
N VAL A 110 -0.18 -5.57 -28.64
CA VAL A 110 0.05 -6.67 -29.55
C VAL A 110 1.51 -6.60 -29.98
N ASN A 111 2.28 -7.63 -29.66
CA ASN A 111 3.68 -7.73 -30.06
C ASN A 111 3.80 -8.66 -31.27
N ASN A 112 4.36 -8.14 -32.36
CA ASN A 112 4.58 -8.86 -33.60
C ASN A 112 5.99 -9.42 -33.63
N TYR A 113 6.12 -10.74 -33.53
CA TYR A 113 7.38 -11.46 -33.70
C TYR A 113 7.45 -12.10 -35.10
N GLU A 114 8.64 -12.49 -35.54
CA GLU A 114 8.87 -13.03 -36.89
C GLU A 114 7.92 -14.18 -37.27
N ASN A 115 7.42 -14.94 -36.28
CA ASN A 115 6.61 -16.14 -36.51
C ASN A 115 5.30 -16.20 -35.69
N GLU A 116 4.98 -15.18 -34.89
CA GLU A 116 3.80 -15.18 -34.01
C GLU A 116 3.36 -13.76 -33.64
N GLN A 117 2.09 -13.60 -33.30
CA GLN A 117 1.56 -12.38 -32.68
C GLN A 117 1.17 -12.68 -31.23
N VAL A 118 1.51 -11.80 -30.30
CA VAL A 118 1.23 -11.98 -28.87
C VAL A 118 0.32 -10.87 -28.38
N VAL A 119 -0.80 -11.23 -27.79
CA VAL A 119 -1.76 -10.29 -27.20
C VAL A 119 -1.67 -10.34 -25.68
N THR A 120 -1.49 -9.18 -25.05
CA THR A 120 -1.39 -9.08 -23.59
C THR A 120 -2.69 -8.58 -22.96
N PHE A 121 -3.14 -9.22 -21.87
CA PHE A 121 -4.24 -8.79 -21.02
C PHE A 121 -3.79 -8.68 -19.55
N TYR A 122 -4.56 -7.98 -18.74
CA TYR A 122 -4.40 -7.93 -17.29
C TYR A 122 -5.60 -8.58 -16.62
N LEU A 123 -5.36 -9.61 -15.80
CA LEU A 123 -6.38 -10.30 -15.04
C LEU A 123 -6.31 -9.88 -13.57
N TYR A 124 -7.46 -9.56 -12.97
CA TYR A 124 -7.61 -9.31 -11.54
C TYR A 124 -8.84 -10.03 -10.97
N ALA A 125 -8.93 -10.08 -9.64
CA ALA A 125 -10.08 -10.59 -8.92
C ALA A 125 -10.63 -9.50 -7.99
N THR A 126 -11.95 -9.33 -7.97
CA THR A 126 -12.63 -8.37 -7.09
C THR A 126 -12.77 -8.84 -5.65
N GLU A 127 -12.67 -10.14 -5.40
CA GLU A 127 -12.74 -10.77 -4.08
C GLU A 127 -11.83 -12.01 -4.06
N PRO A 128 -11.51 -12.55 -2.88
CA PRO A 128 -10.78 -13.81 -2.74
C PRO A 128 -11.50 -14.95 -3.44
N SER A 129 -10.74 -15.86 -4.03
CA SER A 129 -11.29 -17.03 -4.73
C SER A 129 -10.25 -18.12 -4.83
N ASP A 130 -10.72 -19.35 -4.68
CA ASP A 130 -9.97 -20.54 -5.05
C ASP A 130 -9.48 -20.48 -6.50
N SER A 131 -8.53 -21.35 -6.81
CA SER A 131 -7.87 -21.39 -8.11
C SER A 131 -8.86 -21.57 -9.26
N ILE A 132 -8.78 -20.67 -10.25
CA ILE A 132 -9.46 -20.80 -11.55
C ILE A 132 -8.47 -21.28 -12.62
N GLN A 133 -8.96 -22.08 -13.57
CA GLN A 133 -8.21 -22.44 -14.77
C GLN A 133 -8.73 -21.65 -15.98
N ILE A 134 -7.82 -20.93 -16.63
CA ILE A 134 -8.14 -19.97 -17.70
C ILE A 134 -7.45 -20.38 -18.99
N SER A 135 -8.17 -20.29 -20.09
CA SER A 135 -7.71 -20.58 -21.44
C SER A 135 -7.90 -19.39 -22.37
N ALA A 136 -7.30 -19.46 -23.55
CA ALA A 136 -7.47 -18.45 -24.58
C ALA A 136 -8.60 -18.84 -25.55
N GLY A 137 -9.25 -17.82 -26.10
CA GLY A 137 -10.19 -17.93 -27.20
C GLY A 137 -9.92 -16.86 -28.26
N ILE A 138 -10.32 -17.15 -29.51
CA ILE A 138 -10.27 -16.23 -30.64
C ILE A 138 -11.56 -16.38 -31.45
N ASP A 139 -12.21 -15.25 -31.74
CA ASP A 139 -13.37 -15.18 -32.62
C ASP A 139 -12.92 -14.64 -33.98
N ILE A 140 -12.87 -15.50 -35.00
CA ILE A 140 -12.40 -15.13 -36.33
C ILE A 140 -13.60 -14.75 -37.20
N PRO A 141 -13.74 -13.46 -37.62
CA PRO A 141 -14.86 -13.02 -38.43
C PRO A 141 -15.01 -13.85 -39.71
N GLY A 142 -16.24 -14.35 -39.96
CA GLY A 142 -16.55 -15.18 -41.12
C GLY A 142 -16.06 -16.63 -41.05
N VAL A 143 -15.44 -17.06 -39.93
CA VAL A 143 -14.99 -18.44 -39.71
C VAL A 143 -15.64 -19.03 -38.45
N GLY A 144 -15.57 -18.31 -37.32
CA GLY A 144 -16.17 -18.72 -36.06
C GLY A 144 -15.21 -18.68 -34.86
N ASP A 145 -15.70 -19.23 -33.74
CA ASP A 145 -15.01 -19.19 -32.44
C ASP A 145 -14.06 -20.40 -32.27
N PHE A 146 -12.86 -20.16 -31.76
CA PHE A 146 -11.88 -21.16 -31.38
C PHE A 146 -11.43 -20.93 -29.95
N ASN A 147 -11.15 -21.98 -29.20
CA ASN A 147 -10.57 -21.84 -27.86
C ASN A 147 -9.68 -23.04 -27.48
N THR A 148 -8.83 -22.80 -26.48
CA THR A 148 -7.93 -23.81 -25.90
C THR A 148 -8.53 -24.47 -24.64
N SER A 149 -9.86 -24.47 -24.51
CA SER A 149 -10.55 -25.16 -23.42
C SER A 149 -10.33 -26.67 -23.47
N GLU A 150 -10.72 -27.39 -22.41
CA GLU A 150 -10.62 -28.85 -22.33
C GLU A 150 -11.27 -29.55 -23.55
N LYS A 151 -12.37 -28.97 -24.03
CA LYS A 151 -13.16 -29.52 -25.15
C LYS A 151 -12.86 -28.85 -26.48
N GLY A 152 -12.29 -27.65 -26.48
CA GLY A 152 -12.16 -26.81 -27.68
C GLY A 152 -13.52 -26.29 -28.17
N THR A 153 -13.59 -25.91 -29.45
CA THR A 153 -14.84 -25.59 -30.14
C THR A 153 -15.16 -26.63 -31.20
N LEU A 154 -16.34 -26.59 -31.82
CA LEU A 154 -16.70 -27.45 -32.96
C LEU A 154 -16.39 -26.79 -34.32
N THR A 155 -15.83 -25.58 -34.31
CA THR A 155 -15.53 -24.80 -35.51
C THR A 155 -14.46 -25.50 -36.34
N ARG A 156 -14.69 -25.65 -37.64
CA ARG A 156 -13.71 -26.25 -38.55
C ARG A 156 -12.60 -25.25 -38.87
N ASN A 157 -11.36 -25.71 -38.85
CA ASN A 157 -10.18 -24.87 -38.99
C ASN A 157 -9.73 -24.76 -40.46
N GLY A 158 -10.57 -24.13 -41.28
CA GLY A 158 -10.32 -23.91 -42.70
C GLY A 158 -10.96 -22.62 -43.19
N PRO A 159 -10.73 -22.22 -44.45
CA PRO A 159 -11.33 -21.03 -45.03
C PRO A 159 -12.85 -20.99 -44.82
N LYS A 160 -13.35 -19.85 -44.33
CA LYS A 160 -14.78 -19.62 -44.00
C LYS A 160 -15.40 -20.61 -42.99
N GLY A 161 -14.59 -21.42 -42.31
CA GLY A 161 -15.08 -22.45 -41.38
C GLY A 161 -15.72 -23.67 -42.07
N GLU A 162 -15.55 -23.83 -43.39
CA GLU A 162 -16.23 -24.87 -44.17
C GLU A 162 -15.45 -26.19 -44.24
N THR A 163 -14.12 -26.12 -44.15
CA THR A 163 -13.19 -27.23 -44.40
C THR A 163 -12.20 -27.43 -43.26
N GLY A 164 -11.41 -28.51 -43.32
CA GLY A 164 -10.41 -28.85 -42.30
C GLY A 164 -11.00 -29.58 -41.08
N SER A 165 -10.11 -30.01 -40.18
CA SER A 165 -10.50 -30.60 -38.91
C SER A 165 -10.81 -29.51 -37.88
N VAL A 166 -11.51 -29.88 -36.81
CA VAL A 166 -11.66 -29.03 -35.63
C VAL A 166 -10.28 -28.68 -35.06
N PHE A 167 -10.07 -27.42 -34.69
CA PHE A 167 -8.87 -27.02 -33.95
C PHE A 167 -9.02 -27.42 -32.49
N LYS A 168 -8.14 -28.31 -32.00
CA LYS A 168 -8.11 -28.75 -30.61
C LYS A 168 -6.69 -28.68 -30.07
N GLN A 169 -6.44 -27.69 -29.23
CA GLN A 169 -5.17 -27.48 -28.55
C GLN A 169 -5.43 -27.05 -27.10
N PRO A 170 -5.80 -27.98 -26.19
CA PRO A 170 -6.06 -27.63 -24.79
C PRO A 170 -4.82 -27.00 -24.15
N ASP A 171 -4.98 -25.83 -23.56
CA ASP A 171 -3.92 -25.10 -22.86
C ASP A 171 -4.55 -24.13 -21.87
N PHE A 172 -3.99 -24.07 -20.66
CA PHE A 172 -4.52 -23.25 -19.58
C PHE A 172 -3.43 -22.71 -18.66
N ILE A 173 -3.79 -21.67 -17.92
CA ILE A 173 -3.08 -21.16 -16.74
C ILE A 173 -3.95 -21.35 -15.50
N SER A 174 -3.34 -21.42 -14.32
CA SER A 174 -4.02 -21.52 -13.03
C SER A 174 -3.76 -20.26 -12.21
N VAL A 175 -4.81 -19.57 -11.75
CA VAL A 175 -4.67 -18.33 -10.97
C VAL A 175 -5.48 -18.43 -9.69
N ASN A 176 -4.90 -18.02 -8.57
CA ASN A 176 -5.54 -17.97 -7.25
C ASN A 176 -5.60 -16.52 -6.74
N ALA A 177 -6.71 -16.14 -6.09
CA ALA A 177 -6.89 -14.85 -5.45
C ALA A 177 -6.91 -15.00 -3.92
N LYS A 178 -5.84 -14.54 -3.27
CA LYS A 178 -5.69 -14.53 -1.81
C LYS A 178 -6.54 -13.43 -1.16
N GLU A 179 -6.81 -13.63 0.13
CA GLU A 179 -7.31 -12.59 1.03
C GLU A 179 -6.42 -11.34 0.97
N PRO A 180 -6.99 -10.15 0.70
CA PRO A 180 -6.30 -8.87 0.80
C PRO A 180 -5.64 -8.70 2.18
N ILE A 181 -4.55 -7.95 2.23
CA ILE A 181 -3.93 -7.60 3.51
C ILE A 181 -4.80 -6.54 4.19
N ASP A 182 -5.30 -6.90 5.37
CA ASP A 182 -6.01 -5.98 6.25
C ASP A 182 -5.02 -5.31 7.21
N TYR A 183 -4.63 -4.07 6.86
CA TYR A 183 -3.74 -3.25 7.68
C TYR A 183 -4.35 -2.74 8.98
N SER A 184 -5.64 -2.99 9.21
CA SER A 184 -6.25 -2.73 10.51
C SER A 184 -5.93 -3.81 11.55
N ARG A 185 -5.26 -4.91 11.18
CA ARG A 185 -4.87 -5.97 12.12
C ARG A 185 -3.43 -5.77 12.62
N PRO A 186 -3.08 -6.16 13.86
CA PRO A 186 -1.76 -5.91 14.41
C PRO A 186 -0.70 -6.81 13.78
N ASP A 187 -1.10 -8.00 13.31
CA ASP A 187 -0.21 -8.96 12.66
C ASP A 187 0.14 -8.59 11.21
N ALA A 188 -0.55 -7.59 10.62
CA ALA A 188 -0.22 -7.07 9.30
C ALA A 188 0.92 -6.04 9.32
N VAL A 189 1.26 -5.52 10.50
CA VAL A 189 2.21 -4.43 10.70
C VAL A 189 3.25 -4.80 11.77
N GLU A 190 4.43 -4.18 11.67
CA GLU A 190 5.52 -4.35 12.62
C GLU A 190 5.98 -2.98 13.11
N LEU A 191 6.03 -2.81 14.43
CA LEU A 191 6.68 -1.68 15.07
C LEU A 191 8.17 -1.98 15.21
N LYS A 192 9.01 -1.16 14.59
CA LYS A 192 10.48 -1.24 14.70
C LYS A 192 10.99 0.01 15.39
N VAL A 193 11.77 -0.20 16.45
CA VAL A 193 12.50 0.89 17.10
C VAL A 193 13.74 1.18 16.26
N VAL A 194 13.86 2.42 15.76
CA VAL A 194 14.96 2.81 14.88
C VAL A 194 15.98 3.56 15.73
N ASP A 195 17.11 2.90 16.00
CA ASP A 195 18.31 3.42 16.68
C ASP A 195 18.07 4.35 17.88
N PHE A 196 18.18 3.78 19.09
CA PHE A 196 18.43 4.53 20.32
C PHE A 196 19.86 5.08 20.32
N ILE A 197 20.10 6.20 19.66
CA ILE A 197 21.27 7.01 20.00
C ILE A 197 20.75 8.39 20.36
N ASP A 198 20.49 8.58 21.65
CA ASP A 198 20.45 9.94 22.17
C ASP A 198 21.22 10.04 23.48
N TYR A 199 22.15 10.99 23.48
CA TYR A 199 22.82 11.43 24.68
C TYR A 199 21.79 12.25 25.46
N PRO A 200 21.37 11.84 26.68
CA PRO A 200 20.39 12.57 27.44
C PRO A 200 20.81 14.04 27.54
N ILE A 201 19.97 14.93 27.03
CA ILE A 201 20.26 16.35 27.06
C ILE A 201 19.97 16.84 28.47
N ASN A 202 21.04 17.07 29.23
CA ASN A 202 21.02 17.47 30.64
C ASN A 202 21.17 18.99 30.77
N ASP A 203 20.18 19.77 30.35
CA ASP A 203 20.25 21.23 30.23
C ASP A 203 19.00 21.97 30.76
N ILE A 204 18.22 21.26 31.56
CA ILE A 204 16.87 21.67 31.93
C ILE A 204 16.90 22.75 33.03
N LYS A 205 16.32 23.92 32.75
CA LYS A 205 16.02 24.95 33.75
C LYS A 205 14.57 24.84 34.21
N ILE A 206 14.35 24.34 35.43
CA ILE A 206 13.01 24.30 36.06
C ILE A 206 12.89 25.45 37.06
N LYS A 207 11.80 26.20 36.97
CA LYS A 207 11.49 27.32 37.87
C LYS A 207 10.09 27.19 38.46
N LYS A 208 9.96 27.41 39.77
CA LYS A 208 8.67 27.58 40.43
C LYS A 208 8.18 29.00 40.18
N ILE A 209 6.94 29.16 39.73
CA ILE A 209 6.35 30.47 39.44
C ILE A 209 5.66 31.02 40.69
N GLY A 210 5.97 32.27 41.05
CA GLY A 210 5.28 33.01 42.12
C GLY A 210 5.85 32.89 43.54
N GLY A 211 7.06 32.33 43.72
CA GLY A 211 7.78 32.30 45.00
C GLY A 211 8.92 33.33 45.08
N LEU A 212 9.26 33.79 46.30
CA LEU A 212 10.32 34.78 46.56
C LEU A 212 11.76 34.24 46.40
N ASN A 213 11.93 32.93 46.31
CA ASN A 213 13.23 32.30 46.06
C ASN A 213 13.14 31.47 44.78
N ASP A 214 13.77 32.01 43.74
CA ASP A 214 14.19 31.23 42.57
C ASP A 214 15.18 30.16 43.02
N VAL A 215 15.31 29.12 42.19
CA VAL A 215 16.29 28.04 42.23
C VAL A 215 15.78 26.72 42.82
N ALA A 216 15.45 25.82 41.90
CA ALA A 216 15.91 24.45 42.01
C ALA A 216 16.36 23.99 40.62
N TYR A 217 17.67 24.13 40.33
CA TYR A 217 18.28 23.54 39.15
C TYR A 217 18.25 22.02 39.31
N PHE A 218 17.36 21.36 38.59
CA PHE A 218 17.41 19.92 38.44
C PHE A 218 17.81 19.63 37.00
N ASN A 219 18.79 18.73 36.82
CA ASN A 219 19.08 18.15 35.52
C ASN A 219 17.91 17.23 35.15
N GLY A 220 16.85 17.81 34.62
CA GLY A 220 15.88 17.03 33.88
C GLY A 220 16.55 16.46 32.62
N ILE A 221 15.86 15.54 31.96
CA ILE A 221 16.36 14.85 30.78
C ILE A 221 15.40 15.11 29.63
N SER A 222 15.91 15.63 28.52
CA SER A 222 15.22 15.54 27.23
C SER A 222 15.79 14.37 26.42
N LYS A 223 14.89 13.68 25.71
CA LYS A 223 15.24 12.55 24.85
C LYS A 223 14.41 12.59 23.58
N GLN A 224 15.01 12.14 22.51
CA GLN A 224 14.32 11.73 21.30
C GLN A 224 14.11 10.22 21.29
N GLU A 225 12.90 9.80 20.94
CA GLU A 225 12.62 8.40 20.60
C GLU A 225 12.06 8.33 19.18
N LYS A 226 12.51 7.33 18.42
CA LYS A 226 12.08 7.12 17.04
C LYS A 226 11.57 5.71 16.85
N PHE A 227 10.41 5.63 16.25
CA PHE A 227 9.78 4.38 15.87
C PHE A 227 9.42 4.43 14.40
N SER A 228 9.37 3.26 13.78
CA SER A 228 8.85 3.10 12.44
C SER A 228 7.81 1.99 12.44
N ILE A 229 6.67 2.25 11.80
CA ILE A 229 5.68 1.22 11.49
C ILE A 229 5.93 0.79 10.06
N SER A 230 6.19 -0.49 9.87
CA SER A 230 6.36 -1.14 8.57
C SER A 230 5.32 -2.24 8.41
N SER A 231 5.11 -2.76 7.21
CA SER A 231 4.29 -3.98 7.08
C SER A 231 5.15 -5.23 7.27
N ALA A 232 4.53 -6.24 7.88
CA ALA A 232 5.17 -7.53 8.14
C ALA A 232 5.52 -8.32 6.87
N SER A 233 4.89 -8.00 5.73
CA SER A 233 5.01 -8.81 4.51
C SER A 233 5.32 -8.02 3.25
N HIS A 234 4.88 -6.77 3.15
CA HIS A 234 5.04 -5.94 1.96
C HIS A 234 5.48 -4.54 2.37
N TYR A 235 6.08 -3.77 1.45
CA TYR A 235 6.31 -2.36 1.69
C TYR A 235 5.02 -1.60 1.39
N PHE A 236 4.57 -0.77 2.34
CA PHE A 236 3.49 0.19 2.10
C PHE A 236 4.00 1.62 2.14
N THR A 237 3.24 2.53 1.53
CA THR A 237 3.45 3.96 1.65
C THR A 237 2.27 4.57 2.40
N ALA A 238 2.56 5.47 3.34
CA ALA A 238 1.56 6.32 3.95
C ALA A 238 1.08 7.36 2.92
N ILE A 239 -0.21 7.33 2.59
CA ILE A 239 -0.84 8.27 1.66
C ILE A 239 -1.30 9.51 2.40
N ASN A 240 -1.81 9.33 3.62
CA ASN A 240 -2.41 10.39 4.39
C ASN A 240 -2.31 10.12 5.89
N ILE A 241 -2.11 11.16 6.68
CA ILE A 241 -2.16 11.12 8.14
C ILE A 241 -3.35 11.96 8.60
N ILE A 242 -4.40 11.28 9.05
CA ILE A 242 -5.63 11.86 9.55
C ILE A 242 -5.42 12.22 11.02
N ARG A 243 -5.63 13.50 11.33
CA ARG A 243 -5.36 14.10 12.64
C ARG A 243 -6.68 14.54 13.27
N SER A 244 -6.98 13.99 14.44
CA SER A 244 -8.34 13.98 14.99
C SER A 244 -8.82 15.34 15.50
N ASN A 245 -7.95 16.22 16.01
CA ASN A 245 -8.28 17.60 16.41
C ASN A 245 -7.02 18.46 16.55
N LYS A 246 -7.19 19.79 16.46
CA LYS A 246 -6.16 20.77 16.85
C LYS A 246 -5.93 20.72 18.36
N ILE A 247 -4.68 20.60 18.77
CA ILE A 247 -4.28 20.85 20.15
C ILE A 247 -4.48 22.34 20.45
N THR A 248 -5.15 22.67 21.55
CA THR A 248 -5.37 24.05 21.97
C THR A 248 -4.43 24.43 23.11
N ASP A 249 -4.17 25.73 23.24
CA ASP A 249 -3.54 26.35 24.42
C ASP A 249 -2.03 26.08 24.64
N LEU A 250 -1.27 25.88 23.56
CA LEU A 250 0.19 25.69 23.58
C LEU A 250 1.01 26.96 23.30
N ASN A 251 0.47 28.16 23.54
CA ASN A 251 1.11 29.43 23.13
C ASN A 251 2.52 29.67 23.71
N THR A 252 2.87 28.96 24.78
CA THR A 252 4.19 29.05 25.42
C THR A 252 5.20 28.04 24.88
N VAL A 253 4.75 27.02 24.16
CA VAL A 253 5.59 26.01 23.52
C VAL A 253 5.78 26.41 22.06
N LYS A 254 7.03 26.67 21.66
CA LYS A 254 7.35 27.09 20.30
C LYS A 254 7.76 25.85 19.51
N PHE A 255 7.06 25.55 18.44
CA PHE A 255 7.36 24.39 17.61
C PHE A 255 8.23 24.78 16.42
N TYR A 256 9.07 23.87 15.97
CA TYR A 256 9.92 24.09 14.81
C TYR A 256 9.05 24.26 13.55
N ASP A 257 9.22 25.41 12.87
CA ASP A 257 8.46 25.77 11.66
C ASP A 257 6.92 25.77 11.86
N ASP A 258 6.47 26.10 13.09
CA ASP A 258 5.05 26.04 13.51
C ASP A 258 4.39 24.65 13.31
N VAL A 259 5.20 23.59 13.20
CA VAL A 259 4.71 22.21 13.08
C VAL A 259 4.27 21.72 14.45
N HIS A 260 2.99 21.86 14.75
CA HIS A 260 2.42 21.31 15.96
C HIS A 260 2.50 19.78 16.00
N PRO A 261 2.68 19.19 17.20
CA PRO A 261 2.65 17.74 17.38
C PRO A 261 1.27 17.20 17.03
N ASP A 262 1.24 15.96 16.57
CA ASP A 262 0.01 15.29 16.19
C ASP A 262 -0.74 14.79 17.44
N MET A 263 0.01 14.53 18.51
CA MET A 263 -0.52 14.16 19.82
C MET A 263 0.46 14.54 20.93
N ILE A 264 -0.06 14.83 22.13
CA ILE A 264 0.74 15.07 23.34
C ILE A 264 0.35 14.08 24.41
N VAL A 265 1.31 13.27 24.85
CA VAL A 265 1.15 12.30 25.94
C VAL A 265 1.86 12.83 27.18
N GLY A 266 1.32 12.54 28.37
CA GLY A 266 2.00 12.82 29.64
C GLY A 266 1.63 14.13 30.35
N LEU A 267 2.18 14.27 31.56
CA LEU A 267 1.81 15.13 32.71
C LEU A 267 0.50 14.73 33.44
N GLY A 268 0.51 13.60 34.14
CA GLY A 268 -0.59 13.14 35.00
C GLY A 268 -0.61 11.62 35.15
N GLY A 269 -1.06 11.10 36.30
CA GLY A 269 -1.20 9.65 36.52
C GLY A 269 0.12 8.89 36.71
N LYS A 270 1.07 9.43 37.48
CA LYS A 270 2.42 8.86 37.80
C LYS A 270 3.51 9.02 36.72
N SER A 271 3.22 9.61 35.55
CA SER A 271 4.22 9.91 34.51
C SER A 271 4.68 11.38 34.56
N PHE A 272 5.99 11.58 34.72
CA PHE A 272 6.67 12.87 34.99
C PHE A 272 7.13 13.62 33.73
N SER A 273 6.86 13.07 32.55
CA SER A 273 7.37 13.59 31.27
C SER A 273 6.24 14.05 30.36
N SER A 274 6.49 15.12 29.60
CA SER A 274 5.70 15.49 28.43
C SER A 274 6.31 14.85 27.19
N TYR A 275 5.49 14.19 26.38
CA TYR A 275 5.86 13.55 25.13
C TYR A 275 5.11 14.24 24.00
N PHE A 276 5.86 14.89 23.10
CA PHE A 276 5.31 15.49 21.90
C PHE A 276 5.54 14.50 20.75
N VAL A 277 4.46 13.99 20.19
CA VAL A 277 4.49 12.95 19.16
C VAL A 277 4.22 13.56 17.80
N PHE A 278 5.10 13.25 16.85
CA PHE A 278 5.05 13.70 15.47
C PHE A 278 5.02 12.47 14.57
N VAL A 279 3.98 12.34 13.75
CA VAL A 279 3.79 11.19 12.86
C VAL A 279 4.06 11.63 11.43
N HIS A 280 5.11 11.06 10.85
CA HIS A 280 5.52 11.21 9.46
C HIS A 280 5.74 12.68 9.07
N ARG A 281 6.47 13.44 9.92
CA ARG A 281 6.80 14.87 9.76
C ARG A 281 8.28 15.13 9.48
N GLU A 282 8.64 15.72 8.34
CA GLU A 282 10.06 16.02 8.01
C GLU A 282 10.70 16.99 9.01
N LYS A 283 9.94 17.96 9.49
CA LYS A 283 10.36 18.92 10.51
C LYS A 283 9.54 18.72 11.77
N TYR A 284 10.20 18.62 12.91
CA TYR A 284 9.54 18.42 14.20
C TYR A 284 10.41 18.87 15.37
N GLY A 285 9.80 18.89 16.56
CA GLY A 285 10.46 19.25 17.81
C GLY A 285 10.18 20.68 18.28
N LEU A 286 10.94 21.11 19.28
CA LEU A 286 10.73 22.35 20.02
C LEU A 286 11.85 23.36 19.74
N MET A 287 11.46 24.62 19.62
CA MET A 287 12.38 25.74 19.39
C MET A 287 12.98 26.24 20.72
N PRO A 288 14.17 26.88 20.66
CA PRO A 288 14.73 27.64 21.78
C PRO A 288 13.73 28.61 22.43
N GLY A 289 13.75 28.69 23.76
CA GLY A 289 12.83 29.52 24.54
C GLY A 289 11.42 28.95 24.68
N SER A 290 11.17 27.70 24.26
CA SER A 290 9.92 27.00 24.56
C SER A 290 9.77 26.82 26.06
N CYS A 291 8.54 27.02 26.55
CA CYS A 291 8.18 26.91 27.96
C CYS A 291 7.03 25.90 28.14
N ILE A 292 7.31 24.83 28.87
CA ILE A 292 6.34 23.78 29.25
C ILE A 292 5.97 24.02 30.71
N TYR A 293 4.67 24.04 31.02
CA TYR A 293 4.19 24.30 32.38
C TYR A 293 3.54 23.06 32.97
N GLY A 294 3.77 22.86 34.27
CA GLY A 294 3.14 21.81 35.04
C GLY A 294 2.62 22.33 36.37
N LEU A 295 1.55 21.71 36.87
CA LEU A 295 0.93 22.04 38.16
C LEU A 295 1.12 20.91 39.14
N ASP A 296 1.79 21.18 40.26
CA ASP A 296 1.78 20.26 41.38
C ASP A 296 0.41 20.32 42.07
N VAL A 297 -0.36 19.24 41.92
CA VAL A 297 -1.74 19.15 42.44
C VAL A 297 -1.79 19.17 43.97
N SER A 298 -0.71 18.77 44.65
CA SER A 298 -0.66 18.71 46.11
C SER A 298 -0.35 20.06 46.74
N THR A 299 0.45 20.88 46.06
CA THR A 299 0.91 22.17 46.59
C THR A 299 0.34 23.37 45.85
N ASN A 300 -0.41 23.14 44.76
CA ASN A 300 -0.90 24.14 43.82
C ASN A 300 0.21 25.04 43.24
N ASN A 301 1.45 24.54 43.24
CA ASN A 301 2.60 25.26 42.70
C ASN A 301 2.73 25.01 41.20
N VAL A 302 2.97 26.07 40.43
CA VAL A 302 3.25 25.97 39.00
C VAL A 302 4.75 25.90 38.78
N TYR A 303 5.18 24.92 38.00
CA TYR A 303 6.56 24.74 37.56
C TYR A 303 6.67 24.99 36.05
N LYS A 304 7.77 25.60 35.64
CA LYS A 304 8.09 25.88 34.25
C LYS A 304 9.39 25.16 33.88
N TYR A 305 9.35 24.38 32.80
CA TYR A 305 10.49 23.88 32.07
C TYR A 305 10.78 24.81 30.91
N GLU A 306 12.02 25.26 30.78
CA GLU A 306 12.46 26.21 29.75
C GLU A 306 13.63 25.64 28.96
N ILE A 307 13.47 25.58 27.64
CA ILE A 307 14.58 25.31 26.70
C ILE A 307 15.40 26.60 26.57
N ASP A 308 16.72 26.51 26.72
CA ASP A 308 17.60 27.68 26.64
C ASP A 308 17.48 28.37 25.26
N LEU A 309 17.67 29.70 25.22
CA LEU A 309 17.55 30.49 23.99
C LEU A 309 18.60 30.13 22.93
N TYR A 310 19.69 29.47 23.34
CA TYR A 310 20.78 29.06 22.45
C TYR A 310 20.83 27.56 22.19
N ASP A 311 19.85 26.80 22.70
CA ASP A 311 19.87 25.35 22.62
C ASP A 311 19.02 24.83 21.46
N ASN A 312 19.72 24.39 20.41
CA ASN A 312 19.17 23.96 19.14
C ASN A 312 19.02 22.44 19.01
N ARG A 313 19.14 21.69 20.11
CA ARG A 313 19.18 20.23 20.08
C ARG A 313 17.80 19.56 20.17
N HIS A 314 16.73 20.34 20.33
CA HIS A 314 15.35 19.82 20.54
C HIS A 314 14.48 19.86 19.29
N PHE A 315 15.03 20.26 18.14
CA PHE A 315 14.33 20.27 16.85
C PHE A 315 15.16 19.57 15.78
N TYR A 316 14.45 18.99 14.81
CA TYR A 316 15.03 18.06 13.86
C TYR A 316 14.46 18.30 12.46
N ASN A 317 15.29 18.02 11.46
CA ASN A 317 14.93 18.06 10.04
C ASN A 317 15.43 16.78 9.39
N GLU A 318 14.51 15.89 9.05
CA GLU A 318 14.81 14.53 8.60
C GLU A 318 13.99 14.16 7.38
N GLN A 319 14.64 13.44 6.46
CA GLN A 319 13.97 12.91 5.29
C GLN A 319 13.13 11.70 5.70
N LYS A 320 11.88 11.64 5.22
CA LYS A 320 10.99 10.52 5.53
C LYS A 320 11.21 9.31 4.67
N HIS A 321 11.06 8.15 5.30
CA HIS A 321 11.11 6.88 4.61
C HIS A 321 9.80 6.67 3.85
N LYS A 322 9.91 6.31 2.56
CA LYS A 322 8.74 6.10 1.69
C LYS A 322 7.97 4.81 1.98
N SER A 323 8.59 3.90 2.73
CA SER A 323 8.10 2.54 2.96
C SER A 323 7.66 2.27 4.39
N THR A 324 7.59 3.30 5.23
CA THR A 324 7.23 3.23 6.65
C THR A 324 6.40 4.45 7.06
N ILE A 325 5.74 4.34 8.20
CA ILE A 325 5.25 5.49 8.95
C ILE A 325 6.27 5.76 10.06
N ASP A 326 6.94 6.90 9.99
CA ASP A 326 7.92 7.30 10.99
C ASP A 326 7.19 8.02 12.14
N ILE A 327 7.54 7.69 13.37
CA ILE A 327 6.97 8.27 14.60
C ILE A 327 8.13 8.81 15.41
N ASP A 328 8.16 10.13 15.57
CA ASP A 328 9.18 10.83 16.32
C ASP A 328 8.58 11.38 17.61
N ILE A 329 9.23 11.12 18.74
CA ILE A 329 8.78 11.54 20.06
C ILE A 329 9.84 12.41 20.70
N CYS A 330 9.46 13.63 21.06
CA CYS A 330 10.27 14.50 21.91
C CYS A 330 9.79 14.38 23.36
N GLN A 331 10.59 13.73 24.20
CA GLN A 331 10.36 13.61 25.63
C GLN A 331 11.04 14.77 26.37
N HIS A 332 10.33 15.42 27.28
CA HIS A 332 10.89 16.38 28.23
C HIS A 332 10.44 16.00 29.65
N ASN A 333 11.39 15.64 30.50
CA ASN A 333 11.12 15.14 31.85
C ASN A 333 11.22 16.26 32.91
N MET A 334 10.16 16.46 33.70
CA MET A 334 10.16 17.27 34.92
C MET A 334 10.19 16.34 36.14
N PRO A 335 11.35 16.11 36.80
CA PRO A 335 11.49 15.12 37.86
C PRO A 335 10.84 15.55 39.20
N LEU A 336 9.54 15.83 39.20
CA LEU A 336 8.75 16.26 40.36
C LEU A 336 7.56 15.32 40.56
N SER A 337 7.41 14.79 41.78
CA SER A 337 6.57 13.61 42.04
C SER A 337 5.05 13.80 41.92
N ASN A 338 4.53 15.02 41.74
CA ASN A 338 3.08 15.32 41.73
C ASN A 338 2.65 16.35 40.67
N VAL A 339 3.45 16.55 39.61
CA VAL A 339 3.17 17.58 38.60
C VAL A 339 2.33 17.02 37.45
N GLY A 340 1.15 17.61 37.23
CA GLY A 340 0.22 17.31 36.14
C GLY A 340 0.18 18.40 35.06
N LYS A 341 -0.61 18.15 34.00
CA LYS A 341 -0.86 19.09 32.88
C LYS A 341 -1.34 20.43 33.45
N PHE A 342 -0.75 21.53 32.96
CA PHE A 342 -1.21 22.88 33.27
C PHE A 342 -1.58 23.61 31.98
N ASN A 343 -2.85 24.01 31.86
CA ASN A 343 -3.41 24.76 30.73
C ASN A 343 -3.39 24.08 29.36
N TRP A 344 -3.17 22.76 29.27
CA TRP A 344 -3.23 22.03 27.99
C TRP A 344 -4.31 20.97 28.02
N ASN A 345 -5.04 20.84 26.91
CA ASN A 345 -5.96 19.73 26.69
C ASN A 345 -5.52 18.96 25.45
N ASN A 346 -5.38 17.65 25.58
CA ASN A 346 -5.25 16.78 24.42
C ASN A 346 -6.51 15.92 24.34
N LYS A 347 -7.31 16.12 23.28
CA LYS A 347 -8.47 15.30 22.96
C LYS A 347 -8.15 14.15 21.99
N ASN A 348 -6.90 14.07 21.51
CA ASN A 348 -6.51 13.06 20.53
C ASN A 348 -6.04 11.81 21.27
N GLU A 349 -6.91 10.79 21.25
CA GLU A 349 -6.61 9.44 21.73
C GLU A 349 -6.04 8.56 20.61
N GLU A 350 -6.23 8.95 19.34
CA GLU A 350 -5.81 8.19 18.17
C GLU A 350 -5.30 9.10 17.03
N ILE A 351 -4.31 8.59 16.27
CA ILE A 351 -3.87 9.09 14.97
C ILE A 351 -4.14 7.99 13.94
N LYS A 352 -4.65 8.35 12.76
CA LYS A 352 -4.91 7.37 11.69
C LYS A 352 -4.01 7.62 10.49
N ALA A 353 -3.42 6.56 9.96
CA ALA A 353 -2.61 6.60 8.75
C ALA A 353 -3.25 5.74 7.66
N GLU A 354 -3.63 6.36 6.54
CA GLU A 354 -4.06 5.64 5.34
C GLU A 354 -2.81 5.12 4.63
N VAL A 355 -2.75 3.81 4.39
CA VAL A 355 -1.61 3.17 3.72
C VAL A 355 -2.05 2.43 2.47
N THR A 356 -1.14 2.30 1.51
CA THR A 356 -1.30 1.37 0.39
C THR A 356 0.02 0.70 0.07
N ASP A 357 -0.01 -0.61 -0.15
CA ASP A 357 1.14 -1.38 -0.59
C ASP A 357 1.28 -1.42 -2.11
N TYR A 358 2.43 -1.90 -2.56
CA TYR A 358 2.72 -2.08 -3.97
C TYR A 358 1.83 -3.14 -4.66
N CYS A 359 1.13 -3.97 -3.89
CA CYS A 359 0.15 -4.95 -4.37
C CYS A 359 -1.27 -4.35 -4.50
N GLY A 360 -1.47 -3.10 -4.07
CA GLY A 360 -2.75 -2.40 -4.09
C GLY A 360 -3.65 -2.68 -2.89
N ASN A 361 -3.17 -3.42 -1.88
CA ASN A 361 -3.87 -3.51 -0.61
C ASN A 361 -3.82 -2.15 0.07
N SER A 362 -4.95 -1.70 0.58
CA SER A 362 -5.08 -0.41 1.25
C SER A 362 -5.78 -0.62 2.58
N GLY A 363 -5.44 0.19 3.58
CA GLY A 363 -6.10 0.14 4.88
C GLY A 363 -5.74 1.34 5.74
N ILE A 364 -6.28 1.32 6.95
CA ILE A 364 -6.03 2.36 7.96
C ILE A 364 -5.30 1.72 9.13
N ILE A 365 -4.15 2.29 9.47
CA ILE A 365 -3.41 1.97 10.68
C ILE A 365 -3.81 3.01 11.73
N THR A 366 -4.31 2.56 12.87
CA THR A 366 -4.56 3.41 14.04
C THR A 366 -3.35 3.34 14.97
N ILE A 367 -2.86 4.51 15.36
CA ILE A 367 -1.74 4.69 16.28
C ILE A 367 -2.32 5.25 17.58
N GLU A 368 -2.22 4.47 18.64
CA GLU A 368 -2.66 4.82 19.99
C GLU A 368 -1.47 4.80 20.96
N PHE A 369 -1.56 5.57 22.04
CA PHE A 369 -0.50 5.64 23.04
C PHE A 369 -1.05 5.38 24.44
N ASN A 370 -0.37 4.49 25.16
CA ASN A 370 -0.68 4.27 26.57
C ASN A 370 -0.05 5.36 27.45
N TYR A 371 -0.89 6.03 28.23
CA TYR A 371 -0.52 7.10 29.16
C TYR A 371 0.37 6.63 30.32
N GLU A 372 0.36 5.33 30.67
CA GLU A 372 1.11 4.81 31.82
C GLU A 372 2.59 4.52 31.51
N ASN A 373 2.95 4.21 30.25
CA ASN A 373 4.33 3.91 29.86
C ASN A 373 4.62 4.14 28.35
N PRO A 374 4.63 5.41 27.90
CA PRO A 374 4.70 5.74 26.47
C PRO A 374 6.00 5.31 25.76
N SER A 375 7.09 5.06 26.50
CA SER A 375 8.38 4.61 25.95
C SER A 375 8.45 3.11 25.64
N LYS A 376 7.51 2.30 26.14
CA LYS A 376 7.52 0.83 25.97
C LYS A 376 6.28 0.28 25.28
N ASP A 377 5.16 1.01 25.34
CA ASP A 377 3.86 0.49 24.92
C ASP A 377 3.17 1.46 23.94
N ILE A 378 3.72 1.60 22.72
CA ILE A 378 2.93 2.08 21.57
C ILE A 378 2.01 0.94 21.20
N PHE A 379 0.74 1.03 21.57
CA PHE A 379 -0.27 0.06 21.16
C PHE A 379 -0.67 0.38 19.74
N ILE A 380 -0.29 -0.51 18.82
CA ILE A 380 -0.99 -0.65 17.56
C ILE A 380 -2.26 -1.46 17.89
N VAL A 381 -3.38 -0.79 18.13
CA VAL A 381 -4.67 -1.48 18.25
C VAL A 381 -5.63 -1.01 17.17
N ASN A 382 -5.86 -2.00 16.32
CA ASN A 382 -6.88 -2.29 15.34
C ASN A 382 -8.15 -1.46 15.27
N GLY A 383 -8.57 -1.22 14.03
CA GLY A 383 -9.91 -0.77 13.68
C GLY A 383 -10.98 -1.74 14.18
N LYS A 384 -12.10 -1.19 14.62
CA LYS A 384 -13.36 -1.91 14.82
C LYS A 384 -13.97 -2.35 13.51
#